data_AF-A0A1F3N0Q3-F1
#
_entry.id   AF-A0A1F3N0Q3-F1
#
_cell.length_a   1.000
_cell.length_b   1.000
_cell.length_c   1.000
_cell.angle_alpha   90.00
_cell.angle_beta   90.00
_cell.angle_gamma   90.00
#
_symmetry.space_group_name_H-M   'P 1'
#
loop_
_entity.id
_entity.type
_entity.pdbx_description
1 polymer ?
#
loop_
_entity_poly.entity_id
_entity_poly.type
_entity_poly.pdbx_seq_one_letter_code
_entity_poly.pdbx_strand_id
1 'polypeptide(L)'
;MYREDRNIDFVEIESFVQPLESADEAKPAEGTGKTAAEKEENKPLRVKEFIDGSILVRDTMTRQLPFVLFLTVLAVLYIGNRYHAERMVRKITETELEVKNLRAEQITIAAELMNISKPSEVAAIVNEKNLGLKPSEEPPKKLIRKRNP
;
A
#
# COMPACT_ATOMS: atom_id res chain seq x y z
N MET A 1 21.18 2.08 -14.18
CA MET A 1 21.01 2.99 -13.02
C MET A 1 19.53 3.30 -12.85
N TYR A 2 18.86 2.69 -11.88
CA TYR A 2 17.64 3.23 -11.26
C TYR A 2 17.70 2.83 -9.78
N ARG A 3 17.73 3.85 -8.94
CA ARG A 3 18.12 3.84 -7.52
C ARG A 3 16.98 3.39 -6.61
N GLU A 4 17.36 2.70 -5.56
CA GLU A 4 16.57 2.33 -4.39
C GLU A 4 16.19 3.58 -3.58
N ASP A 5 15.02 4.17 -3.81
CA ASP A 5 14.48 5.21 -2.93
C ASP A 5 12.96 5.04 -2.78
N ARG A 6 12.54 4.00 -2.04
CA ARG A 6 11.22 3.97 -1.41
C ARG A 6 11.36 3.62 0.07
N ASN A 7 11.87 4.59 0.82
CA ASN A 7 11.67 4.67 2.26
C ASN A 7 10.17 4.90 2.48
N ILE A 8 9.45 3.86 2.91
CA ILE A 8 8.12 4.05 3.52
C ILE A 8 8.44 4.44 4.95
N ASP A 9 8.21 5.71 5.28
CA ASP A 9 8.40 6.23 6.64
C ASP A 9 7.48 5.46 7.59
N PHE A 10 8.07 4.47 8.26
CA PHE A 10 7.47 3.76 9.37
C PHE A 10 7.33 4.80 10.47
N VAL A 11 6.10 5.18 10.82
CA VAL A 11 5.82 5.93 12.04
C VAL A 11 6.15 4.99 13.19
N GLU A 12 7.40 5.06 13.63
CA GLU A 12 7.91 4.42 14.82
C GLU A 12 7.15 5.03 16.01
N ILE A 13 6.17 4.30 16.51
CA ILE A 13 5.51 4.61 17.78
C ILE A 13 6.57 4.32 18.84
N GLU A 14 7.35 5.34 19.20
CA GLU A 14 8.29 5.28 20.31
C GLU A 14 7.56 4.82 21.58
N SER A 15 8.07 3.76 22.19
CA SER A 15 7.66 3.31 23.51
C SER A 15 8.16 4.31 24.56
N PHE A 16 7.31 5.25 24.97
CA PHE A 16 7.55 6.09 26.14
C PHE A 16 7.35 5.26 27.42
N VAL A 17 8.40 4.55 27.85
CA VAL A 17 8.55 4.05 29.21
C VAL A 17 9.95 4.44 29.68
N GLN A 18 10.01 5.40 30.60
CA GLN A 18 11.25 5.84 31.26
C GLN A 18 11.83 4.70 32.12
N PRO A 19 13.14 4.41 32.05
CA PRO A 19 13.80 3.55 33.02
C PRO A 19 13.92 4.27 34.37
N LEU A 20 13.25 3.75 35.40
CA LEU A 20 13.55 4.13 36.77
C LEU A 20 14.78 3.34 37.23
N GLU A 21 15.91 4.02 37.28
CA GLU A 21 17.15 3.54 37.91
C GLU A 21 17.54 4.52 39.03
N SER A 22 17.43 4.06 40.29
CA SER A 22 18.44 4.28 41.32
C SER A 22 18.07 3.43 42.54
N ALA A 23 19.05 2.65 42.97
CA ALA A 23 19.01 1.62 43.97
C ALA A 23 18.98 2.13 45.42
N ASP A 24 18.90 1.14 46.31
CA ASP A 24 19.34 1.10 47.70
C ASP A 24 18.39 1.64 48.77
N GLU A 25 17.76 0.73 49.53
CA GLU A 25 18.35 0.24 50.78
C GLU A 25 17.58 -0.98 51.33
N ALA A 26 18.33 -1.99 51.75
CA ALA A 26 17.86 -3.24 52.36
C ALA A 26 17.87 -3.16 53.89
N LYS A 27 16.99 -3.94 54.56
CA LYS A 27 17.25 -4.84 55.73
C LYS A 27 15.94 -5.20 56.51
N PRO A 28 15.89 -6.24 57.37
CA PRO A 28 15.68 -7.64 56.99
C PRO A 28 14.61 -8.38 57.87
N ALA A 29 14.37 -9.66 57.54
CA ALA A 29 13.99 -10.80 58.40
C ALA A 29 12.84 -10.69 59.42
N GLU A 30 11.82 -11.57 59.27
CA GLU A 30 11.51 -12.72 60.16
C GLU A 30 10.12 -13.32 59.85
N GLY A 31 9.94 -14.63 60.06
CA GLY A 31 8.60 -15.22 60.18
C GLY A 31 8.40 -16.60 59.54
N THR A 32 8.85 -17.63 60.25
CA THR A 32 8.57 -19.06 60.03
C THR A 32 7.08 -19.43 60.05
N GLY A 33 6.68 -20.47 59.31
CA GLY A 33 5.49 -21.27 59.69
C GLY A 33 4.78 -21.99 58.54
N LYS A 34 4.96 -23.31 58.45
CA LYS A 34 4.15 -24.22 57.62
C LYS A 34 2.76 -24.39 58.25
N THR A 35 1.67 -24.45 57.48
CA THR A 35 0.52 -25.32 57.78
C THR A 35 -0.32 -25.65 56.54
N ALA A 36 -1.00 -26.79 56.64
CA ALA A 36 -1.60 -27.65 55.64
C ALA A 36 -2.73 -27.08 54.77
N ALA A 37 -2.99 -27.81 53.69
CA ALA A 37 -4.04 -27.67 52.70
C ALA A 37 -5.46 -27.67 53.26
N GLU A 38 -6.33 -26.83 52.69
CA GLU A 38 -7.74 -27.21 52.48
C GLU A 38 -8.39 -26.48 51.28
N LYS A 39 -8.77 -27.30 50.28
CA LYS A 39 -9.81 -27.17 49.24
C LYS A 39 -9.86 -25.92 48.34
N GLU A 40 -9.37 -26.11 47.12
CA GLU A 40 -9.79 -25.34 45.95
C GLU A 40 -11.24 -25.65 45.56
N GLU A 41 -12.11 -24.67 45.73
CA GLU A 41 -13.44 -24.66 45.15
C GLU A 41 -13.35 -24.18 43.69
N ASN A 42 -13.23 -25.15 42.78
CA ASN A 42 -13.29 -24.90 41.34
C ASN A 42 -14.70 -24.40 40.96
N LYS A 43 -14.89 -23.07 40.92
CA LYS A 43 -16.13 -22.44 40.44
C LYS A 43 -15.98 -22.04 38.97
N PRO A 44 -16.51 -22.83 38.01
CA PRO A 44 -16.75 -22.36 36.63
C PRO A 44 -17.89 -21.32 36.54
N LEU A 45 -18.33 -20.77 37.68
CA LEU A 45 -19.48 -19.89 37.78
C LEU A 45 -19.22 -18.54 37.11
N ARG A 46 -18.00 -17.99 37.22
CA ARG A 46 -17.70 -16.64 36.71
C ARG A 46 -17.80 -16.52 35.19
N VAL A 47 -17.25 -17.47 34.42
CA VAL A 47 -17.31 -17.45 32.94
C VAL A 47 -18.73 -17.73 32.43
N LYS A 48 -19.48 -18.60 33.12
CA LYS A 48 -20.89 -18.85 32.82
C LYS A 48 -21.73 -17.59 33.04
N GLU A 49 -21.49 -16.84 34.11
CA GLU A 49 -22.16 -15.56 34.40
C GLU A 49 -21.89 -14.47 33.34
N PHE A 50 -20.72 -14.49 32.68
CA PHE A 50 -20.42 -13.60 31.54
C PHE A 50 -21.18 -14.01 30.28
N ILE A 51 -21.34 -15.30 30.00
CA ILE A 51 -22.06 -15.79 28.81
C ILE A 51 -23.58 -15.77 29.00
N ASP A 52 -24.05 -16.04 30.22
CA ASP A 52 -25.47 -16.06 30.61
C ASP A 52 -26.09 -14.65 30.69
N GLY A 53 -25.30 -13.60 30.46
CA GLY A 53 -25.81 -12.24 30.37
C GLY A 53 -26.30 -11.65 31.69
N SER A 54 -26.14 -12.35 32.82
CA SER A 54 -26.42 -11.81 34.16
C SER A 54 -25.64 -10.51 34.44
N ILE A 55 -24.49 -10.32 33.79
CA ILE A 55 -23.72 -9.06 33.84
C ILE A 55 -24.31 -7.96 32.96
N LEU A 56 -24.99 -8.30 31.86
CA LEU A 56 -25.69 -7.34 30.98
C LEU A 56 -26.99 -6.80 31.61
N VAL A 57 -27.65 -7.60 32.45
CA VAL A 57 -28.92 -7.26 33.14
C VAL A 57 -28.71 -6.31 34.32
N ARG A 58 -27.46 -6.10 34.77
CA ARG A 58 -27.18 -5.14 35.85
C ARG A 58 -27.48 -3.71 35.37
N ASP A 59 -28.27 -2.95 36.13
CA ASP A 59 -28.78 -1.61 35.76
C ASP A 59 -27.71 -0.66 35.20
N THR A 60 -26.49 -0.72 35.73
CA THR A 60 -25.35 0.09 35.27
C THR A 60 -24.85 -0.30 33.88
N MET A 61 -24.82 -1.60 33.56
CA MET A 61 -24.37 -2.11 32.26
C MET A 61 -25.46 -1.93 31.20
N THR A 62 -26.73 -2.14 31.55
CA THR A 62 -27.85 -1.90 30.63
C THR A 62 -27.89 -0.43 30.16
N ARG A 63 -27.53 0.51 31.02
CA ARG A 63 -27.42 1.94 30.66
C ARG A 63 -26.26 2.26 29.70
N GLN A 64 -25.18 1.47 29.73
CA GLN A 64 -23.98 1.65 28.87
C GLN A 64 -23.99 0.75 27.62
N LEU A 65 -24.92 -0.20 27.54
CA LEU A 65 -25.10 -1.11 26.41
C LEU A 65 -25.19 -0.40 25.04
N PRO A 66 -25.95 0.71 24.85
CA PRO A 66 -25.96 1.41 23.55
C PRO A 66 -24.58 1.97 23.16
N PHE A 67 -23.74 2.36 24.12
CA PHE A 67 -22.39 2.83 23.86
C PHE A 67 -21.45 1.68 23.41
N VAL A 68 -21.55 0.51 24.03
CA VAL A 68 -20.78 -0.68 23.61
C VAL A 68 -21.21 -1.16 22.23
N LEU A 69 -22.51 -1.12 21.93
CA LEU A 69 -23.00 -1.41 20.58
C LEU A 69 -22.47 -0.42 19.55
N PHE A 70 -22.44 0.88 19.89
CA PHE A 70 -21.85 1.90 19.03
C PHE A 70 -20.37 1.60 18.72
N LEU A 71 -19.57 1.25 19.74
CA LEU A 71 -18.17 0.86 19.53
C LEU A 71 -18.03 -0.41 18.68
N THR A 72 -18.92 -1.38 18.86
CA THR A 72 -18.93 -2.61 18.07
C THR A 72 -19.21 -2.29 16.59
N VAL A 73 -20.21 -1.45 16.31
CA VAL A 73 -20.49 -0.98 14.94
C VAL A 73 -19.29 -0.23 14.37
N LEU A 74 -18.64 0.63 15.16
CA LEU A 74 -17.46 1.35 14.74
C LEU A 74 -16.28 0.40 14.42
N ALA A 75 -16.12 -0.66 15.22
CA ALA A 75 -15.11 -1.68 14.97
C ALA A 75 -15.37 -2.44 13.66
N VAL A 76 -16.62 -2.82 13.39
CA VAL A 76 -17.01 -3.46 12.12
C VAL A 76 -16.74 -2.52 10.93
N LEU A 77 -17.14 -1.24 11.05
CA LEU A 77 -16.87 -0.24 10.03
C LEU A 77 -15.36 -0.03 9.81
N TYR A 78 -14.58 -0.02 10.87
CA TYR A 78 -13.12 0.12 10.80
C TYR A 78 -12.47 -1.04 10.05
N ILE A 79 -12.82 -2.28 10.40
CA ILE A 79 -12.32 -3.48 9.71
C ILE A 79 -12.73 -3.45 8.23
N GLY A 80 -13.99 -3.11 7.95
CA GLY A 80 -14.51 -2.98 6.59
C GLY A 80 -13.76 -1.93 5.76
N ASN A 81 -13.59 -0.73 6.31
CA ASN A 81 -12.84 0.35 5.68
C ASN A 81 -11.38 -0.04 5.42
N ARG A 82 -10.73 -0.69 6.38
CA ARG A 82 -9.35 -1.16 6.22
C ARG A 82 -9.24 -2.16 5.05
N TYR A 83 -10.14 -3.12 4.97
CA TYR A 83 -10.14 -4.09 3.89
C TYR A 83 -10.45 -3.46 2.52
N HIS A 84 -11.31 -2.44 2.48
CA HIS A 84 -11.55 -1.65 1.26
C HIS A 84 -10.33 -0.86 0.82
N ALA A 85 -9.60 -0.22 1.74
CA ALA A 85 -8.38 0.50 1.42
C ALA A 85 -7.32 -0.43 0.80
N GLU A 86 -7.10 -1.61 1.39
CA GLU A 86 -6.14 -2.59 0.87
C GLU A 86 -6.50 -3.11 -0.53
N ARG A 87 -7.80 -3.28 -0.82
CA ARG A 87 -8.27 -3.66 -2.16
C ARG A 87 -8.12 -2.51 -3.16
N MET A 88 -8.36 -1.28 -2.72
CA MET A 88 -8.26 -0.09 -3.57
C MET A 88 -6.82 0.18 -3.99
N VAL A 89 -5.87 0.07 -3.05
CA VAL A 89 -4.43 0.24 -3.33
C VAL A 89 -3.93 -0.78 -4.36
N ARG A 90 -4.37 -2.04 -4.26
CA ARG A 90 -4.04 -3.08 -5.25
C ARG A 90 -4.56 -2.72 -6.65
N LYS A 91 -5.82 -2.31 -6.75
CA LYS A 91 -6.42 -1.89 -8.02
C LYS A 91 -5.70 -0.68 -8.63
N ILE A 92 -5.37 0.33 -7.82
CA ILE A 92 -4.60 1.50 -8.28
C ILE A 92 -3.28 1.04 -8.90
N THR A 93 -2.56 0.16 -8.21
CA THR A 93 -1.26 -0.36 -8.69
C THR A 93 -1.41 -1.11 -10.01
N GLU A 94 -2.43 -1.96 -10.15
CA GLU A 94 -2.71 -2.71 -11.39
C GLU A 94 -3.03 -1.77 -12.55
N THR A 95 -3.93 -0.80 -12.33
CA THR A 95 -4.31 0.19 -13.36
C THR A 95 -3.14 1.08 -13.77
N GLU A 96 -2.31 1.52 -12.82
CA GLU A 96 -1.09 2.30 -13.13
C GLU A 96 -0.10 1.50 -13.98
N LEU A 97 0.05 0.21 -13.68
CA LEU A 97 0.92 -0.69 -14.44
C LEU A 97 0.39 -0.90 -15.86
N GLU A 98 -0.93 -1.06 -16.01
CA GLU A 98 -1.58 -1.16 -17.32
C GLU A 98 -1.37 0.09 -18.17
N VAL A 99 -1.59 1.28 -17.61
CA VAL A 99 -1.33 2.55 -18.31
C VAL A 99 0.14 2.68 -18.72
N LYS A 100 1.06 2.24 -17.86
CA LYS A 100 2.50 2.24 -18.16
C LYS A 100 2.84 1.29 -19.31
N ASN A 101 2.26 0.08 -19.31
CA ASN A 101 2.46 -0.90 -20.38
C ASN A 101 1.93 -0.39 -21.71
N LEU A 102 0.70 0.13 -21.74
CA LEU A 102 0.11 0.73 -22.94
C LEU A 102 0.98 1.88 -23.48
N ARG A 103 1.54 2.70 -22.58
CA ARG A 103 2.47 3.77 -22.96
C ARG A 103 3.79 3.26 -23.53
N ALA A 104 4.32 2.15 -23.02
CA ALA A 104 5.52 1.54 -23.57
C ALA A 104 5.24 0.92 -24.95
N GLU A 105 4.07 0.30 -25.12
CA GLU A 105 3.64 -0.31 -26.37
C GLU A 105 3.46 0.73 -27.48
N GLN A 106 2.74 1.83 -27.22
CA GLN A 106 2.58 2.92 -28.20
C GLN A 106 3.94 3.52 -28.64
N ILE A 107 4.90 3.66 -27.72
CA ILE A 107 6.23 4.19 -28.03
C ILE A 107 6.97 3.20 -28.93
N THR A 108 6.87 1.91 -28.63
CA THR A 108 7.51 0.84 -29.40
C THR A 108 6.93 0.77 -30.82
N ILE A 109 5.60 0.77 -30.96
CA ILE A 109 4.92 0.75 -32.27
C ILE A 109 5.29 2.00 -33.08
N ALA A 110 5.27 3.18 -32.46
CA ALA A 110 5.66 4.41 -33.13
C ALA A 110 7.14 4.37 -33.57
N ALA A 111 8.02 3.84 -32.73
CA ALA A 111 9.44 3.68 -33.05
C ALA A 111 9.67 2.68 -34.20
N GLU A 112 8.92 1.59 -34.25
CA GLU A 112 8.96 0.61 -35.36
C GLU A 112 8.52 1.25 -36.67
N LEU A 113 7.40 1.97 -36.66
CA LEU A 113 6.92 2.70 -37.85
C LEU A 113 7.92 3.77 -38.30
N MET A 114 8.48 4.52 -37.36
CA MET A 114 9.54 5.49 -37.66
C MET A 114 10.76 4.81 -38.26
N ASN A 115 11.15 3.64 -37.75
CA ASN A 115 12.30 2.89 -38.25
C ASN A 115 12.09 2.45 -39.71
N ILE A 116 10.93 1.87 -40.02
CA ILE A 116 10.57 1.48 -41.39
C ILE A 116 10.49 2.70 -42.33
N SER A 117 10.00 3.84 -41.79
CA SER A 117 9.89 5.09 -42.54
C SER A 117 11.20 5.87 -42.63
N LYS A 118 12.31 5.38 -42.04
CA LYS A 118 13.60 6.09 -42.11
C LYS A 118 14.04 6.18 -43.57
N PRO A 119 14.52 7.35 -44.03
CA PRO A 119 14.99 7.53 -45.40
C PRO A 119 16.06 6.51 -45.83
N SER A 120 16.90 6.05 -44.90
CA SER A 120 17.92 5.02 -45.15
C SER A 120 17.32 3.63 -45.39
N GLU A 121 16.32 3.24 -44.60
CA GLU A 121 15.59 1.97 -44.75
C GLU A 121 14.76 1.98 -46.03
N VAL A 122 14.05 3.08 -46.28
CA VAL A 122 13.29 3.26 -47.53
C VAL A 122 14.23 3.21 -48.75
N ALA A 123 15.40 3.85 -48.69
CA ALA A 123 16.39 3.77 -49.76
C ALA A 123 16.94 2.35 -49.96
N ALA A 124 17.15 1.58 -48.89
CA ALA A 124 17.56 0.19 -48.96
C ALA A 124 16.47 -0.67 -49.66
N ILE A 125 15.21 -0.56 -49.23
CA ILE A 125 14.06 -1.28 -49.81
C ILE A 125 13.87 -0.91 -51.29
N VAL A 126 14.05 0.36 -51.65
CA VAL A 126 13.92 0.86 -53.04
C VAL A 126 15.01 0.27 -53.95
N ASN A 127 16.25 0.15 -53.45
CA ASN A 127 17.35 -0.47 -54.18
C ASN A 127 17.15 -1.97 -54.34
N GLU A 128 16.72 -2.67 -53.29
CA GLU A 128 16.43 -4.11 -53.33
C GLU A 128 15.32 -4.44 -54.33
N LYS A 129 14.27 -3.59 -54.39
CA LYS A 129 13.17 -3.74 -55.35
C LYS A 129 13.48 -3.22 -56.76
N ASN A 130 14.71 -2.79 -57.04
CA ASN A 130 15.17 -2.28 -58.34
C ASN A 130 14.28 -1.16 -58.92
N LEU A 131 13.74 -0.29 -58.06
CA LEU A 131 12.79 0.76 -58.47
C LEU A 131 13.47 1.97 -59.15
N GLY A 132 14.82 2.01 -59.20
CA GLY A 132 15.58 3.06 -59.90
C GLY A 132 15.50 4.46 -59.29
N LEU A 133 14.90 4.60 -58.11
CA LEU A 133 14.74 5.88 -57.41
C LEU A 133 15.99 6.18 -56.57
N LYS A 134 16.49 7.42 -56.64
CA LYS A 134 17.63 7.89 -55.84
C LYS A 134 17.17 8.93 -54.81
N PRO A 135 17.67 8.88 -53.57
CA PRO A 135 17.38 9.91 -52.58
C PRO A 135 17.86 11.28 -53.07
N SER A 136 17.09 12.32 -52.80
CA SER A 136 17.45 13.69 -53.15
C SER A 136 18.35 14.26 -52.05
N GLU A 137 19.60 14.57 -52.39
CA GLU A 137 20.59 15.14 -51.46
C GLU A 137 20.54 16.67 -51.41
N GLU A 138 19.89 17.31 -52.40
CA GLU A 138 19.74 18.77 -52.43
C GLU A 138 18.47 19.22 -51.69
N PRO A 139 18.56 20.23 -50.79
CA PRO A 139 17.37 20.77 -50.14
C PRO A 139 16.41 21.43 -51.14
N PRO A 140 15.09 21.37 -50.92
CA PRO A 140 14.11 21.90 -51.84
C PRO A 140 14.24 23.42 -52.00
N LYS A 141 14.46 23.88 -53.24
CA LYS A 141 14.61 25.31 -53.57
C LYS A 141 13.25 25.98 -53.58
N LYS A 142 13.07 27.01 -52.73
CA LYS A 142 11.83 27.79 -52.67
C LYS A 142 11.72 28.65 -53.94
N LEU A 143 10.74 28.35 -54.81
CA LEU A 143 10.47 29.15 -56.00
C LEU A 143 9.78 30.46 -55.59
N ILE A 144 10.54 31.55 -55.55
CA ILE A 144 9.99 32.89 -55.32
C ILE A 144 9.58 33.46 -56.68
N ARG A 145 8.28 33.55 -56.95
CA ARG A 145 7.74 34.18 -58.16
C ARG A 145 8.03 35.68 -58.11
N LYS A 146 9.04 36.16 -58.84
CA LYS A 146 9.20 37.59 -59.09
C LYS A 146 8.03 38.06 -59.96
N ARG A 147 7.20 38.96 -59.41
CA ARG A 147 6.21 39.72 -60.17
C ARG A 147 6.99 40.67 -61.08
N ASN A 148 6.93 40.43 -62.38
CA ASN A 148 7.47 41.36 -63.38
C ASN A 148 6.57 42.62 -63.40
N PRO A 149 7.15 43.84 -63.53
CA PRO A 149 6.38 45.09 -63.53
C PRO A 149 5.37 45.18 -64.68
#